data_AF-A0A3A5HFT5-F1
#
_entry.id   AF-A0A3A5HFT5-F1
#
_cell.length_a   1.000
_cell.length_b   1.000
_cell.length_c   1.000
_cell.angle_alpha   90.00
_cell.angle_beta   90.00
_cell.angle_gamma   90.00
#
_symmetry.space_group_name_H-M   'P 1'
#
loop_
_entity.id
_entity.type
_entity.pdbx_description
1 polymer ?
#
loop_
_entity_poly.entity_id
_entity_poly.type
_entity_poly.pdbx_seq_one_letter_code
_entity_poly.pdbx_strand_id
1 'polypeptide(L)'
;MSIFYRTGGGIIRRKLILTILLFSLIAIVSLNGIYAVVDNGSENITDTTNVEMQTASNNNELTSTGNSYSVAQIEDAATRVRNFIQVNKVLPNYVTINKNQVSMPDFLHILSATTTNLDQSKNTPLTQYTVTPPTHSPEQINSGNIQKAEYLQLAQTIKNHIETTTQAPPSITTSRGTISYESTIYMYSRIIAFHGTQKTLPNYATINNWIGQKLPASPPGVPVETNYAIEIINYATGGDVTRNSYFNQYMPKSDLTTAVINAAKKGTPMITFGDGSGPIVMIVAGVHGNEIPAPVAAMQLMNYLNGKKINGTVYIVPFAIPYNSAHVYRLWKGQNPNSVANIAGTPANVILNKARQLNVNALGDFHSTQPGGVPGRNSILCTKIPTYESYNIASYISQKTGSALIWDTVAGAQYPGALEDVSNLAGIPSVTCEVRASHGYADAATIVTSYQQMIAFLNYFQII
;
A
#
# COMPACT_ATOMS: atom_id res chain seq x y z
N MET A 1 -86.12 21.84 12.27
CA MET A 1 -86.14 21.06 13.52
C MET A 1 -85.23 19.85 13.33
N SER A 2 -84.63 19.35 14.41
CA SER A 2 -83.75 18.17 14.62
C SER A 2 -83.92 16.93 13.70
N ILE A 3 -82.99 15.97 13.49
CA ILE A 3 -81.55 15.75 13.86
C ILE A 3 -80.96 14.61 12.95
N PHE A 4 -79.66 14.27 13.08
CA PHE A 4 -78.92 13.14 12.44
C PHE A 4 -79.53 11.71 12.69
N TYR A 5 -79.07 10.53 12.19
CA TYR A 5 -77.72 10.01 11.79
C TYR A 5 -77.78 8.63 11.04
N ARG A 6 -76.66 8.18 10.42
CA ARG A 6 -76.23 6.77 10.10
C ARG A 6 -76.92 6.03 8.92
N THR A 7 -76.41 4.96 8.26
CA THR A 7 -75.13 4.15 8.35
C THR A 7 -74.79 3.42 7.02
N GLY A 8 -73.52 3.00 6.84
CA GLY A 8 -73.02 2.04 5.81
C GLY A 8 -71.62 2.45 5.29
N GLY A 9 -70.62 1.59 4.98
CA GLY A 9 -70.54 0.12 4.88
C GLY A 9 -70.58 -0.36 3.42
N GLY A 10 -69.57 -0.98 2.81
CA GLY A 10 -68.18 -1.35 3.17
C GLY A 10 -67.59 -2.20 2.02
N ILE A 11 -66.36 -2.77 2.10
CA ILE A 11 -65.91 -4.01 1.37
C ILE A 11 -64.46 -4.40 1.74
N ILE A 12 -64.13 -5.70 1.63
CA ILE A 12 -62.86 -6.32 2.06
C ILE A 12 -62.28 -7.23 0.96
N ARG A 13 -60.94 -7.21 0.77
CA ARG A 13 -60.13 -8.36 0.29
C ARG A 13 -58.82 -8.39 1.12
N ARG A 14 -58.53 -9.45 1.91
CA ARG A 14 -57.93 -10.76 1.54
C ARG A 14 -56.51 -10.59 0.94
N LYS A 15 -55.46 -11.35 1.31
CA LYS A 15 -55.20 -12.50 2.25
C LYS A 15 -53.63 -12.65 2.38
N LEU A 16 -52.93 -13.48 3.17
CA LEU A 16 -53.19 -14.57 4.15
C LEU A 16 -51.91 -14.85 5.00
N ILE A 17 -52.07 -15.27 6.27
CA ILE A 17 -51.09 -15.97 7.17
C ILE A 17 -49.73 -15.30 7.49
N LEU A 18 -49.44 -15.21 8.80
CA LEU A 18 -48.10 -15.16 9.39
C LEU A 18 -48.08 -16.02 10.67
N THR A 19 -47.02 -16.80 10.87
CA THR A 19 -46.76 -17.71 12.00
C THR A 19 -45.24 -17.97 12.03
N ILE A 20 -44.52 -18.07 13.15
CA ILE A 20 -44.91 -18.20 14.57
C ILE A 20 -43.71 -17.82 15.50
N LEU A 21 -43.96 -17.54 16.80
CA LEU A 21 -42.97 -17.45 17.91
C LEU A 21 -41.92 -16.29 17.86
N LEU A 22 -41.38 -15.73 18.97
CA LEU A 22 -41.64 -15.87 20.42
C LEU A 22 -41.47 -14.53 21.17
N PHE A 23 -42.02 -14.48 22.40
CA PHE A 23 -41.89 -13.51 23.49
C PHE A 23 -40.42 -13.28 23.97
N SER A 24 -40.04 -12.22 24.70
CA SER A 24 -40.74 -10.98 25.11
C SER A 24 -39.78 -9.90 25.66
N LEU A 25 -40.30 -8.67 25.73
CA LEU A 25 -39.78 -7.55 26.52
C LEU A 25 -39.74 -7.85 28.04
N ILE A 26 -38.80 -7.26 28.79
CA ILE A 26 -39.00 -6.66 30.13
C ILE A 26 -37.76 -5.83 30.53
N ALA A 27 -37.95 -4.79 31.35
CA ALA A 27 -36.89 -3.86 31.76
C ALA A 27 -36.09 -4.34 32.98
N ILE A 28 -34.84 -3.90 33.08
CA ILE A 28 -33.98 -4.10 34.26
C ILE A 28 -34.33 -3.07 35.33
N VAL A 29 -34.64 -3.53 36.55
CA VAL A 29 -34.70 -2.71 37.76
C VAL A 29 -33.73 -3.32 38.77
N SER A 30 -32.89 -2.48 39.37
CA SER A 30 -31.85 -2.88 40.34
C SER A 30 -32.42 -3.19 41.72
N LEU A 31 -31.99 -4.31 42.32
CA LEU A 31 -32.17 -4.60 43.75
C LEU A 31 -30.91 -5.31 44.28
N ASN A 32 -30.41 -4.86 45.42
CA ASN A 32 -29.24 -5.45 46.09
C ASN A 32 -29.68 -6.58 47.02
N GLY A 33 -28.98 -7.71 46.99
CA GLY A 33 -29.17 -8.84 47.92
C GLY A 33 -28.03 -8.93 48.93
N ILE A 34 -28.34 -8.81 50.22
CA ILE A 34 -27.42 -9.06 51.34
C ILE A 34 -27.66 -10.49 51.84
N TYR A 35 -26.59 -11.25 52.09
CA TYR A 35 -26.64 -12.45 52.91
C TYR A 35 -25.48 -12.50 53.91
N ALA A 36 -25.78 -13.01 55.09
CA ALA A 36 -24.87 -13.35 56.18
C ALA A 36 -25.12 -14.84 56.55
N VAL A 37 -24.36 -15.55 57.38
CA VAL A 37 -23.21 -15.21 58.23
C VAL A 37 -22.43 -16.52 58.51
N VAL A 38 -21.22 -16.45 59.07
CA VAL A 38 -20.61 -17.32 60.11
C VAL A 38 -19.09 -17.05 60.15
N ASP A 39 -18.51 -17.14 61.35
CA ASP A 39 -17.17 -16.67 61.71
C ASP A 39 -16.35 -17.79 62.37
N ASN A 40 -15.05 -17.90 62.03
CA ASN A 40 -13.89 -18.00 62.95
C ASN A 40 -12.62 -18.50 62.23
N GLY A 41 -11.44 -18.00 62.66
CA GLY A 41 -10.13 -18.59 62.32
C GLY A 41 -9.14 -17.61 61.70
N SER A 42 -8.25 -17.04 62.52
CA SER A 42 -7.13 -16.20 62.08
C SER A 42 -5.81 -16.98 62.03
N GLU A 43 -5.00 -16.78 60.98
CA GLU A 43 -3.56 -16.53 61.14
C GLU A 43 -2.94 -15.93 59.85
N ASN A 44 -1.74 -15.34 59.96
CA ASN A 44 -1.08 -14.59 58.89
C ASN A 44 -0.18 -15.49 58.02
N ILE A 45 0.12 -15.06 56.77
CA ILE A 45 1.51 -14.90 56.26
C ILE A 45 1.56 -14.26 54.85
N THR A 46 2.43 -13.26 54.72
CA THR A 46 3.01 -12.54 53.54
C THR A 46 2.44 -12.70 52.12
N ASP A 47 1.91 -11.57 51.60
CA ASP A 47 2.41 -10.83 50.43
C ASP A 47 3.23 -11.58 49.33
N THR A 48 2.65 -11.76 48.13
CA THR A 48 3.09 -11.02 46.91
C THR A 48 2.25 -11.30 45.65
N THR A 49 2.05 -10.26 44.83
CA THR A 49 1.63 -10.28 43.41
C THR A 49 0.34 -11.03 43.01
N ASN A 50 -0.81 -10.33 43.09
CA ASN A 50 -1.95 -10.63 42.23
C ASN A 50 -1.67 -10.16 40.79
N VAL A 51 -1.69 -11.07 39.82
CA VAL A 51 -1.74 -10.72 38.39
C VAL A 51 -3.20 -10.57 37.97
N GLU A 52 -3.71 -9.34 37.98
CA GLU A 52 -5.01 -9.06 37.36
C GLU A 52 -4.90 -9.17 35.83
N MET A 53 -5.55 -10.20 35.26
CA MET A 53 -5.82 -10.23 33.83
C MET A 53 -6.86 -9.15 33.50
N GLN A 54 -6.41 -7.95 33.16
CA GLN A 54 -7.27 -6.96 32.51
C GLN A 54 -7.76 -7.51 31.17
N THR A 55 -9.06 -7.74 31.07
CA THR A 55 -9.72 -8.07 29.81
C THR A 55 -9.71 -6.84 28.90
N ALA A 56 -9.03 -6.95 27.76
CA ALA A 56 -8.90 -5.83 26.83
C ALA A 56 -10.26 -5.47 26.22
N SER A 57 -10.71 -4.23 26.46
CA SER A 57 -11.83 -3.63 25.72
C SER A 57 -11.34 -3.22 24.32
N ASN A 58 -11.98 -3.75 23.28
CA ASN A 58 -11.63 -3.46 21.88
C ASN A 58 -12.18 -2.09 21.43
N ASN A 59 -11.59 -1.02 21.96
CA ASN A 59 -11.88 0.36 21.55
C ASN A 59 -11.05 0.73 20.31
N ASN A 60 -11.62 0.60 19.11
CA ASN A 60 -10.99 1.08 17.87
C ASN A 60 -11.10 2.60 17.75
N GLU A 61 -10.26 3.33 18.47
CA GLU A 61 -10.20 4.80 18.43
C GLU A 61 -9.23 5.32 17.35
N LEU A 62 -9.55 6.47 16.74
CA LEU A 62 -8.67 7.10 15.74
C LEU A 62 -7.39 7.68 16.38
N THR A 63 -6.23 7.17 15.97
CA THR A 63 -4.92 7.68 16.40
C THR A 63 -4.64 9.07 15.80
N SER A 64 -4.67 10.10 16.64
CA SER A 64 -4.25 11.47 16.27
C SER A 64 -2.75 11.50 15.94
N THR A 65 -2.38 12.25 14.90
CA THR A 65 -0.96 12.51 14.55
C THR A 65 -0.35 13.69 15.30
N GLY A 66 -1.14 14.38 16.14
CA GLY A 66 -0.75 15.65 16.78
C GLY A 66 -0.81 16.88 15.86
N ASN A 67 -0.92 16.69 14.53
CA ASN A 67 -1.01 17.78 13.57
C ASN A 67 -2.45 18.29 13.44
N SER A 68 -2.60 19.59 13.20
CA SER A 68 -3.87 20.20 12.78
C SER A 68 -3.66 21.26 11.70
N TYR A 69 -4.68 21.47 10.87
CA TYR A 69 -4.63 22.36 9.71
C TYR A 69 -5.81 23.33 9.70
N SER A 70 -5.54 24.60 9.44
CA SER A 70 -6.58 25.63 9.22
C SER A 70 -7.31 25.39 7.90
N VAL A 71 -8.57 25.86 7.80
CA VAL A 71 -9.37 25.72 6.57
C VAL A 71 -8.65 26.28 5.34
N ALA A 72 -7.95 27.42 5.45
CA ALA A 72 -7.19 27.99 4.34
C ALA A 72 -6.05 27.08 3.82
N GLN A 73 -5.38 26.33 4.71
CA GLN A 73 -4.37 25.33 4.33
C GLN A 73 -5.00 24.11 3.65
N ILE A 74 -6.23 23.76 4.04
CA ILE A 74 -7.01 22.65 3.46
C ILE A 74 -7.59 23.07 2.09
N GLU A 75 -8.00 24.33 1.91
CA GLU A 75 -8.43 24.92 0.63
C GLU A 75 -7.30 24.89 -0.43
N ASP A 76 -6.08 25.25 -0.05
CA ASP A 76 -4.89 25.10 -0.92
C ASP A 76 -4.57 23.63 -1.21
N ALA A 77 -4.55 22.76 -0.19
CA ALA A 77 -4.30 21.33 -0.38
C ALA A 77 -5.33 20.68 -1.32
N ALA A 78 -6.63 20.99 -1.15
CA ALA A 78 -7.72 20.53 -2.00
C ALA A 78 -7.57 21.04 -3.45
N THR A 79 -7.12 22.29 -3.61
CA THR A 79 -6.81 22.87 -4.92
C THR A 79 -5.67 22.12 -5.61
N ARG A 80 -4.60 21.80 -4.89
CA ARG A 80 -3.45 21.03 -5.41
C ARG A 80 -3.83 19.58 -5.75
N VAL A 81 -4.57 18.88 -4.89
CA VAL A 81 -5.06 17.50 -5.15
C VAL A 81 -6.01 17.46 -6.34
N ARG A 82 -6.96 18.41 -6.45
CA ARG A 82 -7.83 18.56 -7.62
C ARG A 82 -7.03 18.70 -8.91
N ASN A 83 -6.08 19.64 -8.94
CA ASN A 83 -5.28 19.91 -10.14
C ASN A 83 -4.41 18.69 -10.51
N PHE A 84 -3.81 18.01 -9.52
CA PHE A 84 -3.02 16.79 -9.73
C PHE A 84 -3.87 15.68 -10.37
N ILE A 85 -5.07 15.42 -9.86
CA ILE A 85 -5.99 14.40 -10.40
C ILE A 85 -6.43 14.77 -11.83
N GLN A 86 -6.69 16.05 -12.08
CA GLN A 86 -7.10 16.55 -13.40
C GLN A 86 -6.04 16.34 -14.48
N VAL A 87 -4.75 16.46 -14.13
CA VAL A 87 -3.63 16.19 -15.05
C VAL A 87 -3.35 14.69 -15.13
N ASN A 88 -3.03 14.05 -14.00
CA ASN A 88 -2.40 12.73 -13.95
C ASN A 88 -3.37 11.54 -13.97
N LYS A 89 -4.69 11.77 -13.84
CA LYS A 89 -5.74 10.73 -13.81
C LYS A 89 -5.49 9.64 -12.76
N VAL A 90 -4.94 10.01 -11.60
CA VAL A 90 -4.71 9.13 -10.45
C VAL A 90 -4.73 9.99 -9.18
N LEU A 91 -5.04 9.38 -8.03
CA LEU A 91 -4.81 10.05 -6.74
C LEU A 91 -3.29 10.24 -6.53
N PRO A 92 -2.85 11.35 -5.92
CA PRO A 92 -1.50 11.44 -5.37
C PRO A 92 -1.39 10.54 -4.12
N ASN A 93 -0.21 10.01 -3.80
CA ASN A 93 -0.04 9.18 -2.59
C ASN A 93 -0.31 9.96 -1.28
N TYR A 94 -0.01 11.26 -1.29
CA TYR A 94 -0.20 12.19 -0.18
C TYR A 94 -0.34 13.62 -0.72
N VAL A 95 -0.80 14.54 0.13
CA VAL A 95 -0.67 15.98 -0.09
C VAL A 95 0.15 16.62 1.03
N THR A 96 1.13 17.44 0.70
CA THR A 96 1.90 18.16 1.72
C THR A 96 1.09 19.34 2.25
N ILE A 97 0.86 19.40 3.57
CA ILE A 97 0.20 20.52 4.26
C ILE A 97 1.11 20.96 5.42
N ASN A 98 1.46 22.25 5.49
CA ASN A 98 2.38 22.79 6.50
C ASN A 98 3.68 21.96 6.69
N LYS A 99 4.32 21.57 5.57
CA LYS A 99 5.50 20.67 5.47
C LYS A 99 5.26 19.19 5.82
N ASN A 100 4.16 18.84 6.50
CA ASN A 100 3.80 17.44 6.78
C ASN A 100 3.19 16.75 5.56
N GLN A 101 3.38 15.45 5.42
CA GLN A 101 2.67 14.63 4.42
C GLN A 101 1.34 14.14 5.02
N VAL A 102 0.23 14.40 4.33
CA VAL A 102 -1.11 13.94 4.70
C VAL A 102 -1.53 12.88 3.69
N SER A 103 -1.80 11.65 4.17
CA SER A 103 -2.19 10.54 3.29
C SER A 103 -3.56 10.81 2.65
N MET A 104 -3.89 10.14 1.53
CA MET A 104 -5.24 10.28 0.95
C MET A 104 -6.40 9.84 1.86
N PRO A 105 -6.33 8.75 2.66
CA PRO A 105 -7.41 8.44 3.59
C PRO A 105 -7.48 9.44 4.77
N ASP A 106 -6.34 9.93 5.29
CA ASP A 106 -6.33 11.04 6.27
C ASP A 106 -6.99 12.29 5.67
N PHE A 107 -6.68 12.58 4.40
CA PHE A 107 -7.18 13.75 3.70
C PHE A 107 -8.68 13.64 3.37
N LEU A 108 -9.21 12.44 3.12
CA LEU A 108 -10.65 12.22 2.99
C LEU A 108 -11.40 12.57 4.27
N HIS A 109 -10.87 12.19 5.45
CA HIS A 109 -11.42 12.58 6.74
C HIS A 109 -11.38 14.10 6.95
N ILE A 110 -10.23 14.73 6.65
CA ILE A 110 -10.08 16.19 6.75
C ILE A 110 -11.05 16.91 5.81
N LEU A 111 -11.21 16.45 4.57
CA LEU A 111 -12.13 17.00 3.57
C LEU A 111 -13.60 16.88 4.00
N SER A 112 -14.02 15.72 4.50
CA SER A 112 -15.42 15.50 4.91
C SER A 112 -15.75 16.31 6.18
N ALA A 113 -14.88 16.27 7.19
CA ALA A 113 -15.06 17.05 8.42
C ALA A 113 -14.98 18.57 8.17
N THR A 114 -14.13 19.04 7.25
CA THR A 114 -14.14 20.46 6.80
C THR A 114 -15.46 20.81 6.12
N THR A 115 -16.00 19.92 5.28
CA THR A 115 -17.30 20.15 4.60
C THR A 115 -18.44 20.28 5.61
N THR A 116 -18.51 19.40 6.62
CA THR A 116 -19.47 19.49 7.74
C THR A 116 -19.30 20.78 8.55
N ASN A 117 -18.06 21.16 8.88
CA ASN A 117 -17.79 22.39 9.64
C ASN A 117 -18.22 23.64 8.88
N LEU A 118 -17.91 23.74 7.58
CA LEU A 118 -18.26 24.88 6.74
C LEU A 118 -19.77 25.07 6.56
N ASP A 119 -20.55 23.99 6.50
CA ASP A 119 -22.02 24.08 6.46
C ASP A 119 -22.59 24.66 7.77
N GLN A 120 -21.97 24.30 8.90
CA GLN A 120 -22.25 24.88 10.22
C GLN A 120 -21.61 26.27 10.43
N SER A 121 -21.03 26.88 9.38
CA SER A 121 -20.29 28.15 9.42
C SER A 121 -19.11 28.18 10.40
N LYS A 122 -18.52 27.01 10.72
CA LYS A 122 -17.38 26.85 11.63
C LYS A 122 -16.06 26.86 10.86
N ASN A 123 -15.16 27.77 11.26
CA ASN A 123 -13.80 27.89 10.73
C ASN A 123 -12.75 27.27 11.69
N THR A 124 -13.11 26.16 12.34
CA THR A 124 -12.22 25.43 13.28
C THR A 124 -11.14 24.66 12.50
N PRO A 125 -9.87 24.65 12.95
CA PRO A 125 -8.86 23.75 12.40
C PRO A 125 -9.25 22.27 12.52
N LEU A 126 -8.81 21.44 11.58
CA LEU A 126 -9.04 20.00 11.60
C LEU A 126 -7.77 19.27 12.03
N THR A 127 -7.90 18.38 13.02
CA THR A 127 -6.86 17.42 13.43
C THR A 127 -6.66 16.35 12.36
N GLN A 128 -5.41 16.03 12.06
CA GLN A 128 -5.06 14.86 11.23
C GLN A 128 -4.98 13.61 12.12
N TYR A 129 -5.83 12.63 11.79
CA TYR A 129 -5.76 11.28 12.32
C TYR A 129 -5.14 10.36 11.27
N THR A 130 -4.52 9.27 11.72
CA THR A 130 -4.06 8.20 10.83
C THR A 130 -5.28 7.38 10.42
N VAL A 131 -5.58 7.32 9.12
CA VAL A 131 -6.74 6.57 8.61
C VAL A 131 -6.29 5.43 7.71
N THR A 132 -6.81 4.24 7.93
CA THR A 132 -6.52 3.06 7.10
C THR A 132 -7.16 3.24 5.72
N PRO A 133 -6.45 3.00 4.60
CA PRO A 133 -7.07 3.04 3.27
C PRO A 133 -8.06 1.88 3.09
N PRO A 134 -9.06 2.01 2.19
CA PRO A 134 -9.86 0.87 1.80
C PRO A 134 -9.03 -0.14 0.99
N THR A 135 -9.37 -1.42 1.08
CA THR A 135 -8.70 -2.49 0.32
C THR A 135 -9.15 -2.58 -1.14
N HIS A 136 -10.24 -1.90 -1.50
CA HIS A 136 -10.87 -1.94 -2.81
C HIS A 136 -11.67 -0.64 -3.07
N SER A 137 -11.92 -0.32 -4.34
CA SER A 137 -12.67 0.90 -4.71
C SER A 137 -13.65 0.65 -5.87
N PRO A 138 -14.87 0.15 -5.59
CA PRO A 138 -15.87 -0.13 -6.61
C PRO A 138 -16.59 1.16 -7.05
N GLU A 139 -17.03 1.20 -8.31
CA GLU A 139 -17.77 2.32 -8.86
C GLU A 139 -18.80 1.84 -9.88
N GLN A 140 -20.02 2.37 -9.78
CA GLN A 140 -21.14 2.17 -10.72
C GLN A 140 -21.99 3.45 -10.69
N ILE A 141 -21.58 4.47 -11.45
CA ILE A 141 -22.21 5.81 -11.44
C ILE A 141 -22.69 6.23 -12.84
N ASN A 142 -23.79 6.99 -12.88
CA ASN A 142 -24.22 7.78 -14.01
C ASN A 142 -23.75 9.24 -13.84
N SER A 143 -22.99 9.77 -14.80
CA SER A 143 -22.47 11.14 -14.74
C SER A 143 -23.57 12.18 -14.55
N GLY A 144 -23.36 13.17 -13.68
CA GLY A 144 -24.35 14.18 -13.35
C GLY A 144 -24.07 14.92 -12.03
N ASN A 145 -25.05 15.70 -11.58
CA ASN A 145 -24.91 16.54 -10.38
C ASN A 145 -25.43 15.84 -9.11
N ILE A 146 -24.59 15.82 -8.08
CA ILE A 146 -24.92 15.59 -6.66
C ILE A 146 -25.29 16.94 -6.05
N GLN A 147 -26.45 17.06 -5.42
CA GLN A 147 -26.93 18.34 -4.88
C GLN A 147 -26.29 18.69 -3.53
N LYS A 148 -26.31 19.96 -3.12
CA LYS A 148 -25.71 20.42 -1.86
C LYS A 148 -26.15 19.61 -0.63
N ALA A 149 -27.46 19.48 -0.41
CA ALA A 149 -28.00 18.70 0.71
C ALA A 149 -27.51 17.24 0.71
N GLU A 150 -27.31 16.64 -0.47
CA GLU A 150 -26.82 15.29 -0.60
C GLU A 150 -25.32 15.18 -0.23
N TYR A 151 -24.42 15.97 -0.84
CA TYR A 151 -22.99 15.84 -0.52
C TYR A 151 -22.68 16.23 0.94
N LEU A 152 -23.51 17.07 1.56
CA LEU A 152 -23.42 17.42 2.98
C LEU A 152 -23.76 16.22 3.88
N GLN A 153 -24.87 15.52 3.59
CA GLN A 153 -25.23 14.29 4.27
C GLN A 153 -24.14 13.22 4.10
N LEU A 154 -23.63 13.05 2.87
CA LEU A 154 -22.56 12.11 2.57
C LEU A 154 -21.24 12.48 3.30
N ALA A 155 -20.93 13.77 3.48
CA ALA A 155 -19.76 14.19 4.25
C ALA A 155 -19.86 13.75 5.70
N GLN A 156 -21.03 13.90 6.33
CA GLN A 156 -21.28 13.40 7.68
C GLN A 156 -21.18 11.87 7.75
N THR A 157 -21.71 11.14 6.75
CA THR A 157 -21.59 9.67 6.68
C THR A 157 -20.13 9.22 6.57
N ILE A 158 -19.32 9.84 5.70
CA ILE A 158 -17.89 9.53 5.52
C ILE A 158 -17.11 9.82 6.81
N LYS A 159 -17.35 10.98 7.43
CA LYS A 159 -16.74 11.37 8.71
C LYS A 159 -17.03 10.33 9.79
N ASN A 160 -18.31 10.04 10.03
CA ASN A 160 -18.74 9.08 11.06
C ASN A 160 -18.21 7.66 10.79
N HIS A 161 -18.12 7.24 9.53
CA HIS A 161 -17.55 5.93 9.17
C HIS A 161 -16.07 5.84 9.54
N ILE A 162 -15.28 6.86 9.17
CA ILE A 162 -13.85 6.90 9.50
C ILE A 162 -13.63 6.96 11.02
N GLU A 163 -14.42 7.76 11.74
CA GLU A 163 -14.35 7.90 13.20
C GLU A 163 -14.77 6.64 13.99
N THR A 164 -15.48 5.70 13.36
CA THR A 164 -15.94 4.46 14.02
C THR A 164 -15.25 3.18 13.54
N THR A 165 -14.70 3.17 12.31
CA THR A 165 -13.99 2.01 11.76
C THR A 165 -12.47 2.17 11.72
N THR A 166 -11.96 3.40 11.87
CA THR A 166 -10.57 3.81 11.57
C THR A 166 -10.13 3.58 10.11
N GLN A 167 -11.07 3.28 9.21
CA GLN A 167 -10.83 3.03 7.79
C GLN A 167 -11.63 4.01 6.91
N ALA A 168 -11.05 4.43 5.79
CA ALA A 168 -11.74 5.19 4.77
C ALA A 168 -12.69 4.28 3.95
N PRO A 169 -13.92 4.73 3.63
CA PRO A 169 -14.90 3.88 2.97
C PRO A 169 -14.46 3.53 1.54
N PRO A 170 -14.64 2.27 1.08
CA PRO A 170 -14.25 1.84 -0.27
C PRO A 170 -15.07 2.51 -1.37
N SER A 171 -16.32 2.83 -1.08
CA SER A 171 -17.25 3.53 -1.97
C SER A 171 -18.40 4.14 -1.19
N ILE A 172 -19.11 5.09 -1.79
CA ILE A 172 -20.29 5.74 -1.22
C ILE A 172 -21.47 5.64 -2.19
N THR A 173 -22.67 5.31 -1.68
CA THR A 173 -23.90 5.26 -2.47
C THR A 173 -24.51 6.67 -2.60
N THR A 174 -24.94 7.04 -3.80
CA THR A 174 -25.49 8.36 -4.13
C THR A 174 -26.73 8.25 -5.01
N SER A 175 -27.44 9.37 -5.20
CA SER A 175 -28.54 9.54 -6.18
C SER A 175 -28.15 9.27 -7.63
N ARG A 176 -26.84 9.14 -7.91
CA ARG A 176 -26.27 8.82 -9.22
C ARG A 176 -25.74 7.38 -9.34
N GLY A 177 -25.72 6.64 -8.24
CA GLY A 177 -25.10 5.32 -8.12
C GLY A 177 -23.93 5.30 -7.13
N THR A 178 -23.10 4.27 -7.20
CA THR A 178 -21.97 4.05 -6.28
C THR A 178 -20.73 4.80 -6.78
N ILE A 179 -20.20 5.72 -5.99
CA ILE A 179 -18.95 6.44 -6.27
C ILE A 179 -17.75 5.76 -5.60
N SER A 180 -16.65 5.68 -6.34
CA SER A 180 -15.37 5.19 -5.83
C SER A 180 -14.79 6.06 -4.72
N TYR A 181 -13.89 5.51 -3.93
CA TYR A 181 -13.02 6.25 -3.01
C TYR A 181 -12.26 7.39 -3.73
N GLU A 182 -11.75 7.15 -4.96
CA GLU A 182 -11.07 8.17 -5.76
C GLU A 182 -12.02 9.30 -6.21
N SER A 183 -13.19 8.95 -6.76
CA SER A 183 -14.24 9.93 -7.12
C SER A 183 -14.74 10.71 -5.91
N THR A 184 -14.77 10.09 -4.73
CA THR A 184 -15.15 10.73 -3.46
C THR A 184 -14.12 11.79 -3.06
N ILE A 185 -12.83 11.44 -3.00
CA ILE A 185 -11.75 12.41 -2.72
C ILE A 185 -11.73 13.53 -3.77
N TYR A 186 -11.90 13.20 -5.06
CA TYR A 186 -11.93 14.19 -6.14
C TYR A 186 -13.18 15.08 -6.12
N MET A 187 -14.33 14.59 -5.63
CA MET A 187 -15.51 15.41 -5.37
C MET A 187 -15.23 16.41 -4.25
N TYR A 188 -14.82 15.96 -3.05
CA TYR A 188 -14.61 16.89 -1.93
C TYR A 188 -13.43 17.82 -2.14
N SER A 189 -12.36 17.38 -2.82
CA SER A 189 -11.27 18.26 -3.26
C SER A 189 -11.78 19.40 -4.15
N ARG A 190 -12.78 19.16 -5.00
CA ARG A 190 -13.42 20.20 -5.82
C ARG A 190 -14.36 21.09 -5.02
N ILE A 191 -15.14 20.53 -4.09
CA ILE A 191 -16.04 21.29 -3.20
C ILE A 191 -15.24 22.27 -2.33
N ILE A 192 -14.17 21.81 -1.69
CA ILE A 192 -13.33 22.63 -0.81
C ILE A 192 -12.47 23.62 -1.61
N ALA A 193 -11.94 23.24 -2.78
CA ALA A 193 -11.25 24.19 -3.66
C ALA A 193 -12.20 25.25 -4.27
N PHE A 194 -13.48 24.92 -4.49
CA PHE A 194 -14.51 25.90 -4.86
C PHE A 194 -14.74 26.88 -3.71
N HIS A 195 -14.96 26.38 -2.49
CA HIS A 195 -15.09 27.22 -1.29
C HIS A 195 -13.90 28.17 -1.11
N GLY A 196 -12.68 27.68 -1.33
CA GLY A 196 -11.45 28.49 -1.29
C GLY A 196 -11.47 29.73 -2.18
N THR A 197 -12.18 29.68 -3.31
CA THR A 197 -12.29 30.81 -4.24
C THR A 197 -13.58 31.62 -4.09
N GLN A 198 -14.71 30.98 -3.80
CA GLN A 198 -16.04 31.63 -3.78
C GLN A 198 -16.53 31.98 -2.37
N LYS A 199 -15.85 31.51 -1.32
CA LYS A 199 -16.20 31.64 0.10
C LYS A 199 -17.65 31.22 0.43
N THR A 200 -18.14 30.25 -0.33
CA THR A 200 -19.41 29.55 -0.10
C THR A 200 -19.33 28.12 -0.65
N LEU A 201 -20.07 27.20 -0.05
CA LEU A 201 -20.16 25.81 -0.50
C LEU A 201 -21.08 25.71 -1.74
N PRO A 202 -20.66 25.04 -2.83
CA PRO A 202 -21.34 25.05 -4.13
C PRO A 202 -22.73 24.41 -4.07
N ASN A 203 -23.67 24.88 -4.89
CA ASN A 203 -25.05 24.35 -4.90
C ASN A 203 -25.14 22.88 -5.36
N TYR A 204 -24.14 22.40 -6.11
CA TYR A 204 -23.99 21.00 -6.50
C TYR A 204 -22.52 20.66 -6.78
N ALA A 205 -22.19 19.37 -6.84
CA ALA A 205 -20.93 18.86 -7.37
C ALA A 205 -21.21 17.90 -8.54
N THR A 206 -20.64 18.19 -9.71
CA THR A 206 -20.74 17.29 -10.88
C THR A 206 -19.77 16.13 -10.74
N ILE A 207 -20.23 14.89 -10.85
CA ILE A 207 -19.38 13.70 -10.95
C ILE A 207 -19.50 13.13 -12.36
N ASN A 208 -18.37 12.66 -12.88
CA ASN A 208 -18.27 11.83 -14.08
C ASN A 208 -17.59 10.51 -13.68
N ASN A 209 -17.73 9.45 -14.49
CA ASN A 209 -16.98 8.20 -14.30
C ASN A 209 -15.47 8.44 -14.07
N TRP A 210 -14.86 7.69 -13.16
CA TRP A 210 -13.43 7.77 -12.93
C TRP A 210 -12.67 7.05 -14.04
N ILE A 211 -12.15 7.84 -14.98
CA ILE A 211 -11.31 7.43 -16.12
C ILE A 211 -9.84 7.17 -15.72
N GLY A 212 -9.53 7.20 -14.43
CA GLY A 212 -8.17 7.07 -13.89
C GLY A 212 -7.84 5.67 -13.38
N GLN A 213 -6.60 5.47 -12.94
CA GLN A 213 -6.26 4.28 -12.15
C GLN A 213 -7.01 4.32 -10.81
N LYS A 214 -7.59 3.18 -10.41
CA LYS A 214 -8.21 2.94 -9.10
C LYS A 214 -7.33 2.06 -8.21
N LEU A 215 -7.61 2.05 -6.91
CA LEU A 215 -7.24 0.95 -6.03
C LEU A 215 -7.77 -0.38 -6.60
N PRO A 216 -7.02 -1.49 -6.47
CA PRO A 216 -7.43 -2.78 -7.03
C PRO A 216 -8.75 -3.24 -6.41
N ALA A 217 -9.68 -3.73 -7.23
CA ALA A 217 -10.99 -4.14 -6.75
C ALA A 217 -10.99 -5.62 -6.32
N SER A 218 -11.02 -5.87 -5.00
CA SER A 218 -11.26 -7.21 -4.45
C SER A 218 -12.73 -7.64 -4.63
N PRO A 219 -13.02 -8.83 -5.19
CA PRO A 219 -14.38 -9.37 -5.26
C PRO A 219 -14.94 -9.72 -3.86
N PRO A 220 -16.25 -9.63 -3.64
CA PRO A 220 -16.86 -10.06 -2.38
C PRO A 220 -16.99 -11.59 -2.30
N GLY A 221 -16.60 -12.18 -1.16
CA GLY A 221 -17.09 -13.48 -0.71
C GLY A 221 -16.39 -14.75 -1.23
N VAL A 222 -15.22 -14.63 -1.85
CA VAL A 222 -14.36 -15.80 -2.18
C VAL A 222 -13.18 -15.81 -1.21
N PRO A 223 -12.75 -16.97 -0.63
CA PRO A 223 -11.50 -17.03 0.11
C PRO A 223 -10.35 -16.60 -0.79
N VAL A 224 -9.43 -15.78 -0.25
CA VAL A 224 -8.32 -15.23 -1.03
C VAL A 224 -7.33 -16.35 -1.34
N GLU A 225 -7.43 -16.93 -2.55
CA GLU A 225 -6.26 -17.50 -3.19
C GLU A 225 -5.23 -16.39 -3.33
N THR A 226 -4.04 -16.60 -2.77
CA THR A 226 -2.97 -15.61 -2.85
C THR A 226 -2.44 -15.59 -4.27
N ASN A 227 -2.66 -14.47 -4.99
CA ASN A 227 -2.04 -14.18 -6.30
C ASN A 227 -0.50 -14.04 -6.24
N TYR A 228 0.13 -14.54 -5.16
CA TYR A 228 1.55 -14.68 -4.98
C TYR A 228 1.89 -15.96 -4.22
N ALA A 229 3.10 -16.48 -4.46
CA ALA A 229 3.71 -17.53 -3.66
C ALA A 229 5.03 -17.03 -3.06
N ILE A 230 5.41 -17.50 -1.86
CA ILE A 230 6.68 -17.14 -1.21
C ILE A 230 7.52 -18.40 -1.02
N GLU A 231 8.67 -18.49 -1.68
CA GLU A 231 9.68 -19.52 -1.48
C GLU A 231 10.86 -18.95 -0.68
N ILE A 232 11.47 -19.74 0.21
CA ILE A 232 12.76 -19.40 0.83
C ILE A 232 13.85 -20.13 0.04
N ILE A 233 14.53 -19.40 -0.84
CA ILE A 233 15.47 -20.00 -1.80
C ILE A 233 16.88 -20.21 -1.23
N ASN A 234 17.20 -19.56 -0.11
CA ASN A 234 18.47 -19.77 0.61
C ASN A 234 18.27 -19.55 2.12
N TYR A 235 18.38 -20.60 2.94
CA TYR A 235 18.23 -20.51 4.39
C TYR A 235 19.49 -19.94 5.10
N ALA A 236 20.65 -19.92 4.45
CA ALA A 236 21.93 -19.52 5.05
C ALA A 236 22.17 -17.99 5.12
N THR A 237 21.14 -17.20 4.82
CA THR A 237 21.19 -15.73 4.69
C THR A 237 20.17 -15.00 5.60
N GLY A 238 19.36 -15.74 6.36
CA GLY A 238 18.21 -15.22 7.10
C GLY A 238 18.57 -14.16 8.15
N GLY A 239 17.69 -13.17 8.33
CA GLY A 239 17.90 -12.08 9.28
C GLY A 239 16.69 -11.17 9.42
N ASP A 240 16.58 -10.52 10.57
CA ASP A 240 15.45 -9.62 10.86
C ASP A 240 15.66 -8.24 10.21
N VAL A 241 15.15 -8.10 8.99
CA VAL A 241 15.22 -6.87 8.19
C VAL A 241 14.59 -5.65 8.89
N THR A 242 13.73 -5.84 9.90
CA THR A 242 13.16 -4.73 10.69
C THR A 242 14.19 -4.03 11.61
N ARG A 243 15.42 -4.53 11.68
CA ARG A 243 16.54 -3.82 12.33
C ARG A 243 17.00 -2.59 11.54
N ASN A 244 16.69 -2.53 10.25
CA ASN A 244 17.05 -1.41 9.40
C ASN A 244 15.98 -0.29 9.49
N SER A 245 16.37 0.89 9.97
CA SER A 245 15.45 2.02 10.20
C SER A 245 14.77 2.51 8.92
N TYR A 246 15.48 2.56 7.80
CA TYR A 246 14.92 2.97 6.50
C TYR A 246 13.86 1.98 6.01
N PHE A 247 14.02 0.69 6.29
CA PHE A 247 13.04 -0.32 5.93
C PHE A 247 11.74 -0.13 6.73
N ASN A 248 11.83 0.10 8.03
CA ASN A 248 10.67 0.43 8.87
C ASN A 248 9.99 1.74 8.47
N GLN A 249 10.75 2.70 7.93
CA GLN A 249 10.24 4.01 7.49
C GLN A 249 9.50 3.95 6.15
N TYR A 250 10.00 3.18 5.18
CA TYR A 250 9.58 3.31 3.78
C TYR A 250 8.94 2.05 3.14
N MET A 251 8.90 0.89 3.82
CA MET A 251 8.21 -0.29 3.30
C MET A 251 6.68 -0.20 3.47
N PRO A 252 5.88 -0.73 2.53
CA PRO A 252 4.43 -0.75 2.67
C PRO A 252 4.00 -1.62 3.85
N LYS A 253 3.04 -1.16 4.65
CA LYS A 253 2.44 -1.96 5.74
C LYS A 253 1.30 -2.81 5.17
N SER A 254 1.50 -4.12 5.10
CA SER A 254 0.52 -5.10 4.57
C SER A 254 0.81 -6.52 5.06
N ASP A 255 -0.14 -7.43 4.84
CA ASP A 255 0.02 -8.86 5.13
C ASP A 255 1.14 -9.50 4.29
N LEU A 256 1.24 -9.11 3.01
CA LEU A 256 2.32 -9.54 2.12
C LEU A 256 3.69 -9.08 2.64
N THR A 257 3.84 -7.81 3.01
CA THR A 257 5.09 -7.32 3.64
C THR A 257 5.40 -8.09 4.91
N THR A 258 4.40 -8.34 5.76
CA THR A 258 4.56 -9.08 7.02
C THR A 258 5.00 -10.54 6.77
N ALA A 259 4.40 -11.21 5.79
CA ALA A 259 4.78 -12.56 5.36
C ALA A 259 6.22 -12.59 4.81
N VAL A 260 6.61 -11.61 3.99
CA VAL A 260 7.96 -11.51 3.42
C VAL A 260 9.01 -11.18 4.49
N ILE A 261 8.70 -10.33 5.48
CA ILE A 261 9.58 -10.10 6.65
C ILE A 261 9.76 -11.39 7.46
N ASN A 262 8.68 -12.16 7.66
CA ASN A 262 8.73 -13.44 8.38
C ASN A 262 9.43 -14.55 7.58
N ALA A 263 9.47 -14.47 6.24
CA ALA A 263 10.31 -15.31 5.40
C ALA A 263 11.78 -14.86 5.42
N ALA A 264 12.05 -13.55 5.36
CA ALA A 264 13.39 -12.94 5.43
C ALA A 264 14.15 -13.33 6.71
N LYS A 265 13.44 -13.45 7.85
CA LYS A 265 13.96 -14.00 9.11
C LYS A 265 14.50 -15.44 9.00
N LYS A 266 14.01 -16.23 8.05
CA LYS A 266 14.38 -17.64 7.83
C LYS A 266 15.39 -17.83 6.69
N GLY A 267 15.46 -16.91 5.75
CA GLY A 267 16.33 -16.99 4.57
C GLY A 267 15.93 -16.01 3.46
N THR A 268 16.67 -15.99 2.35
CA THR A 268 16.39 -15.19 1.15
C THR A 268 14.97 -15.51 0.64
N PRO A 269 14.01 -14.56 0.70
CA PRO A 269 12.66 -14.77 0.19
C PRO A 269 12.63 -14.47 -1.31
N MET A 270 11.94 -15.33 -2.07
CA MET A 270 11.53 -15.09 -3.45
C MET A 270 10.01 -15.08 -3.51
N ILE A 271 9.43 -14.02 -4.05
CA ILE A 271 7.99 -13.86 -4.21
C ILE A 271 7.64 -14.00 -5.68
N THR A 272 6.80 -14.97 -6.01
CA THR A 272 6.26 -15.20 -7.36
C THR A 272 4.96 -14.44 -7.52
N PHE A 273 4.75 -13.77 -8.66
CA PHE A 273 3.45 -13.27 -9.15
C PHE A 273 3.21 -13.81 -10.56
N GLY A 274 1.94 -13.98 -10.95
CA GLY A 274 1.55 -14.50 -12.27
C GLY A 274 1.28 -16.01 -12.27
N ASP A 275 0.90 -16.53 -13.43
CA ASP A 275 0.35 -17.88 -13.62
C ASP A 275 1.19 -18.81 -14.53
N GLY A 276 2.35 -18.34 -15.01
CA GLY A 276 3.19 -19.06 -15.97
C GLY A 276 2.86 -18.80 -17.44
N SER A 277 1.83 -18.01 -17.75
CA SER A 277 1.58 -17.52 -19.11
C SER A 277 2.46 -16.31 -19.43
N GLY A 278 2.97 -16.21 -20.67
CA GLY A 278 3.77 -15.06 -21.11
C GLY A 278 5.22 -15.06 -20.61
N PRO A 279 5.90 -13.89 -20.63
CA PRO A 279 7.31 -13.78 -20.28
C PRO A 279 7.58 -14.01 -18.79
N ILE A 280 8.71 -14.67 -18.49
CA ILE A 280 9.15 -15.00 -17.13
C ILE A 280 10.35 -14.11 -16.79
N VAL A 281 10.25 -13.26 -15.78
CA VAL A 281 11.30 -12.29 -15.42
C VAL A 281 11.63 -12.33 -13.93
N MET A 282 12.88 -11.98 -13.58
CA MET A 282 13.35 -11.89 -12.20
C MET A 282 13.85 -10.49 -11.85
N ILE A 283 13.50 -10.00 -10.66
CA ILE A 283 13.96 -8.76 -10.06
C ILE A 283 14.70 -9.10 -8.76
N VAL A 284 15.96 -8.71 -8.66
CA VAL A 284 16.83 -8.99 -7.51
C VAL A 284 17.23 -7.67 -6.87
N ALA A 285 17.18 -7.60 -5.54
CA ALA A 285 17.64 -6.44 -4.78
C ALA A 285 18.34 -6.89 -3.48
N GLY A 286 19.18 -6.01 -2.93
CA GLY A 286 19.84 -6.28 -1.64
C GLY A 286 20.92 -7.37 -1.73
N VAL A 287 21.56 -7.52 -2.90
CA VAL A 287 22.81 -8.29 -3.06
C VAL A 287 23.87 -7.71 -2.12
N HIS A 288 24.01 -6.37 -2.12
CA HIS A 288 24.67 -5.65 -1.04
C HIS A 288 23.62 -5.15 -0.04
N GLY A 289 23.75 -5.52 1.23
CA GLY A 289 22.80 -5.12 2.28
C GLY A 289 22.89 -3.65 2.70
N ASN A 290 23.92 -2.92 2.22
CA ASN A 290 24.11 -1.50 2.45
C ASN A 290 23.55 -0.60 1.32
N GLU A 291 22.87 -1.16 0.33
CA GLU A 291 22.27 -0.43 -0.79
C GLU A 291 20.76 -0.42 -0.64
N ILE A 292 20.27 0.58 0.10
CA ILE A 292 18.94 0.59 0.74
C ILE A 292 17.77 0.91 -0.21
N PRO A 293 17.89 1.77 -1.25
CA PRO A 293 16.76 2.12 -2.12
C PRO A 293 16.12 0.92 -2.84
N ALA A 294 16.93 0.00 -3.37
CA ALA A 294 16.44 -1.11 -4.18
C ALA A 294 15.61 -2.15 -3.39
N PRO A 295 16.03 -2.64 -2.20
CA PRO A 295 15.18 -3.50 -1.36
C PRO A 295 13.83 -2.87 -1.02
N VAL A 296 13.80 -1.56 -0.72
CA VAL A 296 12.55 -0.85 -0.43
C VAL A 296 11.68 -0.75 -1.68
N ALA A 297 12.26 -0.42 -2.84
CA ALA A 297 11.55 -0.38 -4.11
C ALA A 297 10.96 -1.75 -4.51
N ALA A 298 11.70 -2.84 -4.29
CA ALA A 298 11.21 -4.20 -4.52
C ALA A 298 10.03 -4.56 -3.58
N MET A 299 10.10 -4.16 -2.31
CA MET A 299 8.99 -4.32 -1.35
C MET A 299 7.77 -3.45 -1.70
N GLN A 300 7.97 -2.28 -2.32
CA GLN A 300 6.89 -1.47 -2.89
C GLN A 300 6.29 -2.11 -4.15
N LEU A 301 7.13 -2.66 -5.03
CA LEU A 301 6.72 -3.31 -6.27
C LEU A 301 5.89 -4.58 -6.04
N MET A 302 6.32 -5.47 -5.14
CA MET A 302 5.54 -6.67 -4.83
C MET A 302 4.15 -6.32 -4.27
N ASN A 303 4.02 -5.23 -3.52
CA ASN A 303 2.73 -4.73 -3.04
C ASN A 303 1.89 -4.07 -4.15
N TYR A 304 2.52 -3.46 -5.15
CA TYR A 304 1.84 -2.96 -6.36
C TYR A 304 1.33 -4.11 -7.25
N LEU A 305 2.08 -5.22 -7.37
CA LEU A 305 1.69 -6.40 -8.16
C LEU A 305 0.62 -7.26 -7.46
N ASN A 306 0.56 -7.25 -6.12
CA ASN A 306 -0.42 -8.03 -5.37
C ASN A 306 -1.88 -7.72 -5.79
N GLY A 307 -2.65 -8.76 -6.07
CA GLY A 307 -4.03 -8.64 -6.55
C GLY A 307 -4.20 -8.11 -7.98
N LYS A 308 -3.12 -7.78 -8.71
CA LYS A 308 -3.21 -7.46 -10.15
C LYS A 308 -3.22 -8.72 -10.98
N LYS A 309 -3.91 -8.67 -12.13
CA LYS A 309 -3.57 -9.51 -13.28
C LYS A 309 -2.32 -8.94 -13.92
N ILE A 310 -1.37 -9.81 -14.24
CA ILE A 310 -0.18 -9.50 -15.04
C ILE A 310 -0.12 -10.42 -16.27
N ASN A 311 0.69 -10.06 -17.26
CA ASN A 311 0.90 -10.80 -18.50
C ASN A 311 2.32 -11.39 -18.51
N GLY A 312 2.53 -12.42 -17.71
CA GLY A 312 3.86 -12.95 -17.41
C GLY A 312 3.93 -13.60 -16.03
N THR A 313 5.14 -14.04 -15.67
CA THR A 313 5.52 -14.39 -14.30
C THR A 313 6.63 -13.47 -13.83
N VAL A 314 6.51 -12.92 -12.62
CA VAL A 314 7.56 -12.10 -11.98
C VAL A 314 8.04 -12.79 -10.70
N TYR A 315 9.33 -13.04 -10.61
CA TYR A 315 10.00 -13.44 -9.38
C TYR A 315 10.70 -12.23 -8.77
N ILE A 316 10.35 -11.83 -7.55
CA ILE A 316 10.98 -10.73 -6.82
C ILE A 316 11.77 -11.30 -5.64
N VAL A 317 13.07 -11.02 -5.59
CA VAL A 317 13.96 -11.28 -4.45
C VAL A 317 14.31 -9.92 -3.82
N PRO A 318 13.50 -9.40 -2.88
CA PRO A 318 13.70 -8.05 -2.32
C PRO A 318 14.91 -7.95 -1.39
N PHE A 319 15.36 -9.10 -0.85
CA PHE A 319 16.54 -9.21 -0.01
C PHE A 319 17.32 -10.45 -0.43
N ALA A 320 18.27 -10.31 -1.36
CA ALA A 320 19.18 -11.40 -1.71
C ALA A 320 19.94 -11.93 -0.49
N ILE A 321 20.28 -11.05 0.47
CA ILE A 321 20.89 -11.40 1.75
C ILE A 321 20.19 -10.66 2.91
N PRO A 322 19.12 -11.22 3.52
CA PRO A 322 18.37 -10.58 4.61
C PRO A 322 19.22 -10.15 5.80
N TYR A 323 20.16 -11.00 6.26
CA TYR A 323 21.07 -10.67 7.36
C TYR A 323 21.92 -9.42 7.07
N ASN A 324 22.46 -9.30 5.87
CA ASN A 324 23.24 -8.13 5.47
C ASN A 324 22.35 -6.89 5.36
N SER A 325 21.14 -7.04 4.82
CA SER A 325 20.17 -5.96 4.64
C SER A 325 19.66 -5.41 5.99
N ALA A 326 19.55 -6.28 7.00
CA ALA A 326 19.20 -5.93 8.37
C ALA A 326 20.29 -5.12 9.12
N HIS A 327 21.57 -5.38 8.82
CA HIS A 327 22.72 -4.78 9.51
C HIS A 327 23.50 -3.77 8.65
N VAL A 328 23.01 -3.43 7.46
CA VAL A 328 23.63 -2.47 6.52
C VAL A 328 25.05 -2.92 6.10
N TYR A 329 25.23 -4.21 5.84
CA TYR A 329 26.54 -4.81 5.49
C TYR A 329 26.71 -5.03 3.97
N ARG A 330 27.83 -4.58 3.41
CA ARG A 330 28.19 -4.87 2.00
C ARG A 330 28.61 -6.32 1.78
N LEU A 331 29.56 -6.80 2.58
CA LEU A 331 30.22 -8.08 2.37
C LEU A 331 29.50 -9.21 3.09
N TRP A 332 29.38 -10.37 2.44
CA TRP A 332 28.86 -11.60 3.06
C TRP A 332 30.04 -12.52 3.39
N LYS A 333 30.23 -12.82 4.68
CA LYS A 333 31.37 -13.63 5.17
C LYS A 333 32.74 -13.14 4.67
N GLY A 334 32.90 -11.81 4.56
CA GLY A 334 34.12 -11.16 4.05
C GLY A 334 34.25 -11.12 2.52
N GLN A 335 33.39 -11.80 1.76
CA GLN A 335 33.37 -11.77 0.29
C GLN A 335 32.42 -10.68 -0.22
N ASN A 336 32.72 -10.11 -1.38
CA ASN A 336 31.75 -9.30 -2.12
C ASN A 336 30.73 -10.26 -2.79
N PRO A 337 29.43 -10.23 -2.43
CA PRO A 337 28.44 -11.11 -3.04
C PRO A 337 28.25 -10.85 -4.53
N ASN A 338 28.48 -9.61 -5.02
CA ASN A 338 28.45 -9.29 -6.45
C ASN A 338 29.82 -9.42 -7.14
N SER A 339 30.66 -10.36 -6.69
CA SER A 339 31.83 -10.86 -7.44
C SER A 339 32.05 -12.37 -7.27
N VAL A 340 31.00 -13.11 -6.88
CA VAL A 340 31.05 -14.56 -6.59
C VAL A 340 29.81 -15.33 -7.06
N ALA A 341 28.99 -14.77 -7.96
CA ALA A 341 27.80 -15.42 -8.52
C ALA A 341 28.12 -16.69 -9.34
N ASN A 342 29.37 -16.83 -9.79
CA ASN A 342 29.92 -18.03 -10.40
C ASN A 342 30.37 -19.12 -9.40
N ILE A 343 30.48 -18.81 -8.10
CA ILE A 343 30.98 -19.74 -7.07
C ILE A 343 29.80 -20.49 -6.44
N ALA A 344 29.85 -21.82 -6.46
CA ALA A 344 28.77 -22.68 -5.98
C ALA A 344 28.34 -22.36 -4.52
N GLY A 345 27.04 -22.16 -4.32
CA GLY A 345 26.44 -22.01 -2.98
C GLY A 345 26.58 -20.62 -2.34
N THR A 346 27.16 -19.63 -3.02
CA THR A 346 27.08 -18.22 -2.59
C THR A 346 25.66 -17.67 -2.80
N PRO A 347 25.24 -16.59 -2.10
CA PRO A 347 23.87 -16.08 -2.22
C PRO A 347 23.48 -15.69 -3.65
N ALA A 348 24.37 -15.01 -4.39
CA ALA A 348 24.14 -14.65 -5.79
C ALA A 348 24.10 -15.89 -6.70
N ASN A 349 24.95 -16.90 -6.46
CA ASN A 349 24.93 -18.14 -7.23
C ASN A 349 23.63 -18.95 -7.02
N VAL A 350 23.08 -18.95 -5.82
CA VAL A 350 21.78 -19.60 -5.53
C VAL A 350 20.65 -18.91 -6.28
N ILE A 351 20.67 -17.57 -6.35
CA ILE A 351 19.71 -16.78 -7.15
C ILE A 351 19.84 -17.08 -8.65
N LEU A 352 21.06 -17.09 -9.20
CA LEU A 352 21.32 -17.48 -10.59
C LEU A 352 20.82 -18.90 -10.90
N ASN A 353 21.11 -19.87 -10.04
CA ASN A 353 20.68 -21.25 -10.25
C ASN A 353 19.16 -21.41 -10.13
N LYS A 354 18.50 -20.61 -9.27
CA LYS A 354 17.02 -20.52 -9.22
C LYS A 354 16.46 -19.87 -10.49
N ALA A 355 17.06 -18.79 -11.01
CA ALA A 355 16.65 -18.18 -12.28
C ALA A 355 16.75 -19.17 -13.46
N ARG A 356 17.83 -19.95 -13.51
CA ARG A 356 17.99 -21.09 -14.45
C ARG A 356 16.91 -22.16 -14.28
N GLN A 357 16.67 -22.61 -13.05
CA GLN A 357 15.64 -23.63 -12.73
C GLN A 357 14.24 -23.20 -13.20
N LEU A 358 13.94 -21.90 -13.10
CA LEU A 358 12.66 -21.29 -13.47
C LEU A 358 12.58 -20.87 -14.94
N ASN A 359 13.63 -21.08 -15.74
CA ASN A 359 13.73 -20.67 -17.14
C ASN A 359 13.44 -19.17 -17.37
N VAL A 360 13.95 -18.33 -16.47
CA VAL A 360 13.81 -16.87 -16.53
C VAL A 360 14.35 -16.31 -17.85
N ASN A 361 13.54 -15.54 -18.55
CA ASN A 361 13.89 -14.88 -19.81
C ASN A 361 14.78 -13.65 -19.62
N ALA A 362 14.68 -12.95 -18.48
CA ALA A 362 15.60 -11.88 -18.12
C ALA A 362 15.66 -11.58 -16.61
N LEU A 363 16.81 -11.07 -16.15
CA LEU A 363 17.06 -10.71 -14.74
C LEU A 363 17.51 -9.25 -14.60
N GLY A 364 16.80 -8.47 -13.77
CA GLY A 364 17.24 -7.15 -13.35
C GLY A 364 17.86 -7.20 -11.95
N ASP A 365 19.09 -6.73 -11.81
CA ASP A 365 19.85 -6.68 -10.55
C ASP A 365 19.94 -5.23 -10.05
N PHE A 366 19.25 -4.91 -8.95
CA PHE A 366 18.99 -3.53 -8.53
C PHE A 366 19.85 -3.12 -7.32
N HIS A 367 20.59 -2.03 -7.52
CA HIS A 367 21.75 -1.62 -6.75
C HIS A 367 21.71 -0.13 -6.35
N SER A 368 22.71 0.35 -5.61
CA SER A 368 22.92 1.78 -5.40
C SER A 368 24.38 2.20 -5.27
N THR A 369 24.80 3.16 -6.08
CA THR A 369 26.18 3.63 -6.23
C THR A 369 26.40 4.93 -5.46
N GLN A 370 27.49 4.99 -4.68
CA GLN A 370 27.82 6.17 -3.88
C GLN A 370 28.12 7.40 -4.75
N PRO A 371 27.74 8.62 -4.32
CA PRO A 371 28.28 9.87 -4.86
C PRO A 371 29.82 9.85 -4.92
N GLY A 372 30.39 9.96 -6.13
CA GLY A 372 31.84 9.91 -6.36
C GLY A 372 32.44 8.49 -6.46
N GLY A 373 31.64 7.44 -6.26
CA GLY A 373 32.00 6.08 -6.66
C GLY A 373 31.84 5.86 -8.17
N VAL A 374 32.10 4.62 -8.62
CA VAL A 374 31.80 4.20 -9.99
C VAL A 374 30.47 3.44 -9.98
N PRO A 375 29.50 3.78 -10.85
CA PRO A 375 29.46 4.95 -11.75
C PRO A 375 29.02 6.27 -11.08
N GLY A 376 28.58 6.26 -9.82
CA GLY A 376 28.33 7.47 -9.02
C GLY A 376 27.16 8.34 -9.47
N ARG A 377 26.30 7.81 -10.34
CA ARG A 377 25.12 8.43 -10.97
C ARG A 377 24.04 7.38 -11.24
N ASN A 378 22.79 7.82 -11.38
CA ASN A 378 21.71 6.95 -11.85
C ASN A 378 22.09 6.39 -13.22
N SER A 379 22.16 5.06 -13.36
CA SER A 379 22.63 4.42 -14.60
C SER A 379 22.13 2.99 -14.73
N ILE A 380 22.07 2.51 -15.97
CA ILE A 380 21.79 1.10 -16.26
C ILE A 380 23.03 0.54 -16.94
N LEU A 381 23.62 -0.49 -16.33
CA LEU A 381 24.79 -1.21 -16.79
C LEU A 381 24.34 -2.51 -17.46
N CYS A 382 25.07 -2.92 -18.50
CA CYS A 382 24.81 -4.16 -19.22
C CYS A 382 26.04 -4.59 -20.03
N THR A 383 26.05 -5.84 -20.48
CA THR A 383 27.02 -6.36 -21.46
C THR A 383 26.34 -6.79 -22.77
N LYS A 384 27.06 -6.68 -23.90
CA LYS A 384 26.52 -6.97 -25.24
C LYS A 384 26.69 -8.41 -25.73
N ILE A 385 27.61 -9.17 -25.13
CA ILE A 385 27.96 -10.54 -25.53
C ILE A 385 28.01 -11.40 -24.26
N PRO A 386 27.37 -12.58 -24.22
CA PRO A 386 26.70 -13.27 -25.35
C PRO A 386 25.27 -12.77 -25.64
N THR A 387 24.64 -12.09 -24.69
CA THR A 387 23.21 -11.75 -24.67
C THR A 387 22.97 -10.28 -25.05
N TYR A 388 22.99 -9.98 -26.36
CA TYR A 388 22.76 -8.60 -26.84
C TYR A 388 21.42 -7.97 -26.38
N GLU A 389 20.43 -8.80 -26.07
CA GLU A 389 19.15 -8.37 -25.51
C GLU A 389 19.28 -7.57 -24.20
N SER A 390 20.33 -7.82 -23.41
CA SER A 390 20.69 -7.04 -22.22
C SER A 390 20.91 -5.56 -22.54
N TYR A 391 21.52 -5.26 -23.68
CA TYR A 391 21.69 -3.89 -24.16
C TYR A 391 20.36 -3.26 -24.61
N ASN A 392 19.43 -4.05 -25.18
CA ASN A 392 18.10 -3.57 -25.55
C ASN A 392 17.28 -3.21 -24.29
N ILE A 393 17.25 -4.11 -23.30
CA ILE A 393 16.63 -3.89 -21.98
C ILE A 393 17.22 -2.64 -21.31
N ALA A 394 18.55 -2.55 -21.21
CA ALA A 394 19.21 -1.43 -20.55
C ALA A 394 18.97 -0.09 -21.26
N SER A 395 19.00 -0.09 -22.60
CA SER A 395 18.69 1.09 -23.41
C SER A 395 17.25 1.56 -23.21
N TYR A 396 16.28 0.63 -23.14
CA TYR A 396 14.89 0.98 -22.84
C TYR A 396 14.74 1.59 -21.44
N ILE A 397 15.30 0.95 -20.40
CA ILE A 397 15.20 1.46 -19.02
C ILE A 397 15.89 2.82 -18.90
N SER A 398 17.06 3.00 -19.54
CA SER A 398 17.75 4.29 -19.63
C SER A 398 16.84 5.37 -20.23
N GLN A 399 16.23 5.11 -21.39
CA GLN A 399 15.31 6.03 -22.05
C GLN A 399 14.04 6.33 -21.23
N LYS A 400 13.50 5.36 -20.49
CA LYS A 400 12.29 5.55 -19.66
C LYS A 400 12.54 6.25 -18.33
N THR A 401 13.77 6.22 -17.80
CA THR A 401 14.08 6.75 -16.45
C THR A 401 15.02 7.96 -16.45
N GLY A 402 15.68 8.27 -17.58
CA GLY A 402 16.77 9.24 -17.64
C GLY A 402 18.06 8.76 -16.99
N SER A 403 18.13 7.50 -16.54
CA SER A 403 19.37 6.87 -16.05
C SER A 403 20.37 6.77 -17.20
N ALA A 404 21.65 7.07 -16.95
CA ALA A 404 22.68 6.98 -17.97
C ALA A 404 22.93 5.52 -18.43
N LEU A 405 22.84 5.25 -19.73
CA LEU A 405 23.24 3.94 -20.26
C LEU A 405 24.77 3.79 -20.17
N ILE A 406 25.21 2.70 -19.57
CA ILE A 406 26.61 2.24 -19.50
C ILE A 406 26.61 0.81 -20.04
N TRP A 407 27.60 0.47 -20.86
CA TRP A 407 27.67 -0.86 -21.46
C TRP A 407 29.09 -1.28 -21.74
N ASP A 408 29.35 -2.57 -21.53
CA ASP A 408 30.60 -3.23 -21.88
C ASP A 408 30.39 -4.24 -23.02
N THR A 409 31.47 -4.63 -23.69
CA THR A 409 31.36 -5.47 -24.90
C THR A 409 31.11 -6.94 -24.55
N VAL A 410 31.73 -7.48 -23.50
CA VAL A 410 31.71 -8.91 -23.17
C VAL A 410 31.45 -9.12 -21.68
N ALA A 411 30.52 -10.02 -21.37
CA ALA A 411 30.18 -10.41 -20.02
C ALA A 411 31.37 -11.01 -19.26
N GLY A 412 31.59 -10.55 -18.04
CA GLY A 412 32.66 -10.99 -17.12
C GLY A 412 34.00 -10.28 -17.35
N ALA A 413 34.11 -9.37 -18.31
CA ALA A 413 35.36 -8.68 -18.63
C ALA A 413 35.71 -7.58 -17.61
N GLN A 414 34.72 -6.81 -17.13
CA GLN A 414 34.93 -5.72 -16.18
C GLN A 414 34.46 -6.08 -14.75
N TYR A 415 33.41 -6.88 -14.60
CA TYR A 415 32.87 -7.29 -13.29
C TYR A 415 32.80 -8.82 -13.12
N PRO A 416 33.94 -9.55 -13.30
CA PRO A 416 33.96 -11.01 -13.21
C PRO A 416 33.35 -11.52 -11.90
N GLY A 417 32.29 -12.33 -12.03
CA GLY A 417 31.55 -12.88 -10.89
C GLY A 417 30.35 -12.05 -10.43
N ALA A 418 30.03 -10.92 -11.06
CA ALA A 418 28.78 -10.20 -10.80
C ALA A 418 27.55 -10.99 -11.29
N LEU A 419 26.39 -10.76 -10.68
CA LEU A 419 25.17 -11.49 -10.95
C LEU A 419 24.66 -11.22 -12.37
N GLU A 420 24.71 -9.97 -12.85
CA GLU A 420 24.41 -9.61 -14.25
C GLU A 420 25.36 -10.33 -15.22
N ASP A 421 26.67 -10.11 -15.12
CA ASP A 421 27.70 -10.75 -15.94
C ASP A 421 27.57 -12.28 -15.99
N VAL A 422 27.41 -12.96 -14.86
CA VAL A 422 27.33 -14.43 -14.81
C VAL A 422 25.96 -14.95 -15.29
N SER A 423 24.90 -14.15 -15.20
CA SER A 423 23.59 -14.47 -15.80
C SER A 423 23.62 -14.30 -17.32
N ASN A 424 24.29 -13.26 -17.83
CA ASN A 424 24.55 -13.09 -19.25
C ASN A 424 25.38 -14.27 -19.81
N LEU A 425 26.46 -14.66 -19.14
CA LEU A 425 27.24 -15.88 -19.46
C LEU A 425 26.42 -17.18 -19.32
N ALA A 426 25.29 -17.17 -18.62
CA ALA A 426 24.36 -18.29 -18.54
C ALA A 426 23.30 -18.31 -19.67
N GLY A 427 23.29 -17.31 -20.56
CA GLY A 427 22.24 -17.15 -21.57
C GLY A 427 20.96 -16.49 -21.06
N ILE A 428 20.99 -15.86 -19.88
CA ILE A 428 19.87 -15.09 -19.31
C ILE A 428 20.19 -13.58 -19.49
N PRO A 429 19.56 -12.88 -20.45
CA PRO A 429 19.69 -11.43 -20.60
C PRO A 429 19.50 -10.69 -19.27
N SER A 430 20.50 -9.92 -18.86
CA SER A 430 20.55 -9.31 -17.54
C SER A 430 21.10 -7.90 -17.55
N VAL A 431 20.62 -7.08 -16.61
CA VAL A 431 21.00 -5.67 -16.46
C VAL A 431 21.22 -5.31 -14.99
N THR A 432 22.21 -4.46 -14.70
CA THR A 432 22.43 -3.89 -13.37
C THR A 432 21.89 -2.45 -13.33
N CYS A 433 20.92 -2.19 -12.47
CA CYS A 433 20.23 -0.91 -12.34
C CYS A 433 20.74 -0.16 -11.11
N GLU A 434 21.44 0.95 -11.34
CA GLU A 434 22.09 1.76 -10.31
C GLU A 434 21.31 3.04 -9.99
N VAL A 435 21.15 3.34 -8.71
CA VAL A 435 20.65 4.61 -8.19
C VAL A 435 21.73 5.32 -7.38
N ARG A 436 21.91 6.63 -7.57
CA ARG A 436 22.91 7.43 -6.87
C ARG A 436 22.50 7.68 -5.41
N ALA A 437 22.88 6.79 -4.51
CA ALA A 437 22.66 6.91 -3.08
C ALA A 437 23.92 6.53 -2.29
N SER A 438 24.19 7.22 -1.18
CA SER A 438 25.25 6.81 -0.26
C SER A 438 24.91 5.44 0.35
N HIS A 439 25.91 4.60 0.58
CA HIS A 439 25.70 3.33 1.29
C HIS A 439 25.10 3.59 2.68
N GLY A 440 24.10 2.81 3.07
CA GLY A 440 23.37 2.97 4.33
C GLY A 440 22.41 4.16 4.36
N TYR A 441 22.05 4.72 3.21
CA TYR A 441 21.11 5.82 3.06
C TYR A 441 20.03 5.52 2.01
N ALA A 442 18.81 5.97 2.28
CA ALA A 442 17.74 6.08 1.30
C ALA A 442 16.80 7.25 1.63
N ASP A 443 16.18 7.80 0.60
CA ASP A 443 15.12 8.80 0.70
C ASP A 443 14.02 8.50 -0.33
N ALA A 444 12.92 9.26 -0.27
CA ALA A 444 11.81 9.06 -1.18
C ALA A 444 12.21 9.21 -2.68
N ALA A 445 13.19 10.06 -3.01
CA ALA A 445 13.62 10.28 -4.39
C ALA A 445 14.44 9.09 -4.95
N THR A 446 15.40 8.59 -4.17
CA THR A 446 16.21 7.41 -4.54
C THR A 446 15.37 6.14 -4.61
N ILE A 447 14.44 5.94 -3.66
CA ILE A 447 13.50 4.81 -3.69
C ILE A 447 12.58 4.89 -4.94
N VAL A 448 11.99 6.05 -5.24
CA VAL A 448 11.17 6.24 -6.45
C VAL A 448 11.98 6.02 -7.72
N THR A 449 13.25 6.44 -7.76
CA THR A 449 14.13 6.18 -8.92
C THR A 449 14.32 4.67 -9.14
N SER A 450 14.62 3.90 -8.09
CA SER A 450 14.81 2.45 -8.21
C SER A 450 13.49 1.74 -8.61
N TYR A 451 12.37 2.17 -8.02
CA TYR A 451 11.03 1.70 -8.40
C TYR A 451 10.71 1.98 -9.88
N GLN A 452 11.07 3.16 -10.40
CA GLN A 452 10.90 3.50 -11.82
C GLN A 452 11.78 2.64 -12.74
N GLN A 453 13.01 2.29 -12.33
CA GLN A 453 13.85 1.35 -13.06
C GLN A 453 13.22 -0.05 -13.11
N MET A 454 12.67 -0.54 -12.00
CA MET A 454 11.96 -1.82 -11.93
C MET A 454 10.67 -1.84 -12.77
N ILE A 455 9.86 -0.78 -12.72
CA ILE A 455 8.66 -0.63 -13.55
C ILE A 455 9.04 -0.58 -15.04
N ALA A 456 10.11 0.13 -15.41
CA ALA A 456 10.60 0.14 -16.80
C ALA A 456 11.09 -1.24 -17.26
N PHE A 457 11.72 -2.03 -16.39
CA PHE A 457 12.09 -3.43 -16.67
C PHE A 457 10.84 -4.30 -16.93
N LEU A 458 9.80 -4.23 -16.07
CA LEU A 458 8.54 -4.97 -16.30
C LEU A 458 7.78 -4.50 -17.56
N ASN A 459 7.79 -3.20 -17.86
CA ASN A 459 7.17 -2.63 -19.06
C ASN A 459 7.84 -3.11 -20.37
N TYR A 460 9.16 -3.39 -20.35
CA TYR A 460 9.87 -3.91 -21.51
C TYR A 460 9.29 -5.26 -21.97
N PHE A 461 9.00 -6.14 -21.00
CA PHE A 461 8.41 -7.46 -21.22
C PHE A 461 6.87 -7.46 -21.26
N GLN A 462 6.22 -6.28 -21.29
CA GLN A 462 4.76 -6.15 -21.36
C GLN A 462 4.02 -6.89 -20.21
N ILE A 463 4.63 -6.93 -19.02
CA ILE A 463 4.09 -7.64 -17.85
C ILE A 463 2.89 -6.88 -17.23
N ILE A 464 2.93 -5.55 -17.26
CA ILE A 464 2.02 -4.61 -16.57
C ILE A 464 1.56 -3.45 -17.47
#